data_AF-A0A165QR14-F1
#
_entry.id   AF-A0A165QR14-F1
#
_cell.length_a   1.000
_cell.length_b   1.000
_cell.length_c   1.000
_cell.angle_alpha   90.00
_cell.angle_beta   90.00
_cell.angle_gamma   90.00
#
_symmetry.space_group_name_H-M   'P 1'
#
loop_
_entity.id
_entity.type
_entity.pdbx_description
1 polymer ?
#
loop_
_entity_poly.entity_id
_entity_poly.type
_entity_poly.pdbx_seq_one_letter_code
_entity_poly.pdbx_strand_id
1 'polypeptide(L)'
;MHSDRRANHHGRVVGSSEETTVYVRRGLPPSLLREAVVHSNKAADKQRFTNHLRALFRNAAANEQELTTAANNAAVFLRAQRLHRELLERYNPTINLTSEEHLAATAHRVGLRLTDEE
;
A
#
# COMPACT_ATOMS: atom_id res chain seq x y z
N MET A 1 47.00 15.06 32.29
CA MET A 1 45.98 16.03 32.72
C MET A 1 44.76 15.80 31.83
N HIS A 2 43.79 14.95 32.18
CA HIS A 2 42.74 15.09 33.21
C HIS A 2 41.88 16.34 33.06
N SER A 3 40.71 16.18 32.41
CA SER A 3 39.37 16.77 32.69
C SER A 3 38.48 16.46 31.48
N ASP A 4 37.62 15.44 31.48
CA ASP A 4 36.43 15.14 32.31
C ASP A 4 35.20 16.01 31.99
N ARG A 5 34.11 15.30 31.64
CA ARG A 5 32.67 15.68 31.59
C ARG A 5 32.21 16.77 30.62
N ARG A 6 31.31 16.36 29.71
CA ARG A 6 29.85 16.47 29.96
C ARG A 6 29.05 15.61 28.98
N ALA A 7 28.35 14.63 29.55
CA ALA A 7 27.22 13.97 28.95
C ALA A 7 26.18 15.02 28.54
N ASN A 8 25.66 14.92 27.31
CA ASN A 8 24.47 15.65 26.93
C ASN A 8 23.31 14.65 26.81
N HIS A 9 22.69 14.39 27.95
CA HIS A 9 21.32 13.93 28.07
C HIS A 9 20.39 15.06 27.64
N HIS A 10 19.91 15.07 26.40
CA HIS A 10 18.75 15.90 26.05
C HIS A 10 17.80 15.10 25.15
N GLY A 11 16.78 14.53 25.81
CA GLY A 11 15.39 14.58 25.37
C GLY A 11 15.04 13.88 24.05
N ARG A 12 14.67 12.60 24.15
CA ARG A 12 13.64 12.01 23.29
C ARG A 12 12.34 12.78 23.55
N VAL A 13 12.04 13.79 22.75
CA VAL A 13 10.76 14.50 22.77
C VAL A 13 9.77 13.68 21.94
N VAL A 14 8.86 13.03 22.65
CA VAL A 14 7.64 12.44 22.12
C VAL A 14 6.67 13.58 21.81
N GLY A 15 6.28 13.70 20.54
CA GLY A 15 4.99 14.18 20.05
C GLY A 15 4.48 15.56 20.52
N SER A 16 4.46 16.53 19.60
CA SER A 16 3.53 17.67 19.65
C SER A 16 3.19 18.16 18.24
N SER A 17 2.02 17.73 17.74
CA SER A 17 1.01 18.37 16.87
C SER A 17 1.35 19.41 15.76
N GLU A 18 2.54 19.96 15.64
CA GLU A 18 2.86 21.07 14.72
C GLU A 18 3.56 20.61 13.42
N GLU A 19 3.97 19.36 13.32
CA GLU A 19 4.85 18.86 12.22
C GLU A 19 4.14 18.54 10.90
N THR A 20 2.80 18.52 10.87
CA THR A 20 2.02 18.24 9.64
C THR A 20 1.57 19.50 8.89
N THR A 21 1.80 20.68 9.45
CA THR A 21 1.25 21.96 8.98
C THR A 21 1.87 22.48 7.68
N VAL A 22 2.77 21.70 7.05
CA VAL A 22 3.45 22.02 5.79
C VAL A 22 3.34 20.87 4.76
N TYR A 23 2.17 20.23 4.63
CA TYR A 23 1.78 19.61 3.34
C TYR A 23 1.21 20.64 2.36
N VAL A 24 1.43 21.92 2.67
CA VAL A 24 0.96 23.10 1.97
C VAL A 24 1.90 23.44 0.81
N ARG A 25 1.74 22.74 -0.30
CA ARG A 25 1.71 23.29 -1.68
C ARG A 25 1.55 22.16 -2.70
N ARG A 26 0.31 21.67 -2.84
CA ARG A 26 -0.15 20.75 -3.91
C ARG A 26 0.55 19.38 -3.98
N GLY A 27 0.69 18.69 -2.85
CA GLY A 27 1.22 17.33 -2.79
C GLY A 27 0.17 16.32 -2.28
N LEU A 28 0.20 15.10 -2.81
CA LEU A 28 -0.51 13.96 -2.20
C LEU A 28 0.01 13.73 -0.76
N PRO A 29 -0.85 13.30 0.18
CA PRO A 29 -0.40 12.96 1.52
C PRO A 29 0.51 11.71 1.50
N PRO A 30 1.54 11.63 2.35
CA PRO A 30 2.51 10.53 2.29
C PRO A 30 1.98 9.17 2.70
N SER A 31 0.97 9.12 3.56
CA SER A 31 0.27 7.87 3.89
C SER A 31 -0.28 7.22 2.62
N LEU A 32 -0.91 8.01 1.75
CA LEU A 32 -1.47 7.54 0.49
C LEU A 32 -0.39 7.19 -0.53
N LEU A 33 0.71 7.96 -0.60
CA LEU A 33 1.85 7.62 -1.47
C LEU A 33 2.49 6.28 -1.08
N ARG A 34 2.68 6.04 0.23
CA ARG A 34 3.23 4.78 0.72
C ARG A 34 2.35 3.60 0.31
N GLU A 35 1.05 3.72 0.48
CA GLU A 35 0.12 2.64 0.10
C GLU A 35 0.05 2.45 -1.42
N ALA A 36 0.03 3.54 -2.20
CA ALA A 36 -0.02 3.50 -3.67
C ALA A 36 1.17 2.74 -4.31
N VAL A 37 2.37 2.85 -3.73
CA VAL A 37 3.59 2.22 -4.24
C VAL A 37 3.60 0.70 -4.06
N VAL A 38 2.80 0.17 -3.14
CA VAL A 38 2.76 -1.26 -2.80
C VAL A 38 1.88 -2.08 -3.76
N HIS A 39 0.98 -1.45 -4.51
CA HIS A 39 -0.06 -2.16 -5.26
C HIS A 39 0.36 -2.82 -6.58
N SER A 40 1.46 -2.39 -7.19
CA SER A 40 1.97 -2.96 -8.44
C SER A 40 3.42 -3.40 -8.28
N ASN A 41 3.83 -4.49 -8.94
CA ASN A 41 5.24 -4.91 -8.97
C ASN A 41 6.03 -4.21 -10.08
N LYS A 42 5.35 -3.63 -11.08
CA LYS A 42 5.99 -2.97 -12.22
C LYS A 42 6.24 -1.49 -11.92
N ALA A 43 7.50 -1.05 -12.03
CA ALA A 43 7.88 0.34 -11.76
C ALA A 43 7.12 1.36 -12.63
N ALA A 44 6.87 1.03 -13.90
CA ALA A 44 6.10 1.87 -14.82
C ALA A 44 4.65 2.07 -14.35
N ASP A 45 4.01 1.02 -13.85
CA ASP A 45 2.62 1.08 -13.37
C ASP A 45 2.50 1.86 -12.07
N LYS A 46 3.48 1.71 -11.16
CA LYS A 46 3.59 2.55 -9.95
C LYS A 46 3.66 4.03 -10.32
N GLN A 47 4.49 4.38 -11.30
CA GLN A 47 4.65 5.76 -11.74
C GLN A 47 3.38 6.31 -12.40
N ARG A 48 2.71 5.52 -13.25
CA ARG A 48 1.44 5.89 -13.88
C ARG A 48 0.35 6.14 -12.84
N PHE A 49 0.19 5.23 -11.88
CA PHE A 49 -0.81 5.32 -10.83
C PHE A 49 -0.58 6.54 -9.92
N THR A 50 0.65 6.73 -9.44
CA THR A 50 0.98 7.89 -8.58
C THR A 50 0.81 9.22 -9.32
N ASN A 51 1.15 9.29 -10.61
CA ASN A 51 0.93 10.49 -11.42
C ASN A 51 -0.56 10.75 -11.66
N HIS A 52 -1.35 9.71 -11.90
CA HIS A 52 -2.80 9.84 -12.04
C HIS A 52 -3.42 10.38 -10.75
N LEU A 53 -3.08 9.80 -9.59
CA LEU A 53 -3.55 10.32 -8.31
C LEU A 53 -3.13 11.77 -8.10
N ARG A 54 -1.86 12.12 -8.39
CA ARG A 54 -1.40 13.53 -8.35
C ARG A 54 -2.25 14.46 -9.21
N ALA A 55 -2.65 14.04 -10.40
CA ALA A 55 -3.52 14.83 -11.25
C ALA A 55 -4.94 15.00 -10.65
N LEU A 56 -5.53 13.93 -10.12
CA LEU A 56 -6.85 13.99 -9.45
C LEU A 56 -6.83 14.97 -8.26
N PHE A 57 -5.84 14.86 -7.38
CA PHE A 57 -5.72 15.72 -6.21
C PHE A 57 -5.37 17.19 -6.58
N ARG A 58 -4.72 17.43 -7.71
CA ARG A 58 -4.50 18.79 -8.24
C ARG A 58 -5.77 19.42 -8.79
N ASN A 59 -6.65 18.61 -9.38
CA ASN A 59 -7.90 19.07 -10.00
C ASN A 59 -9.05 19.19 -8.99
N ALA A 60 -9.00 18.46 -7.87
CA ALA A 60 -10.04 18.43 -6.84
C ALA A 60 -10.07 19.66 -5.89
N ALA A 61 -9.50 20.79 -6.29
CA ALA A 61 -9.23 21.92 -5.40
C ALA A 61 -10.40 22.93 -5.36
N ALA A 62 -11.35 22.70 -4.44
CA ALA A 62 -12.25 23.73 -3.93
C ALA A 62 -12.15 23.88 -2.40
N ASN A 63 -12.13 22.76 -1.65
CA ASN A 63 -12.11 22.73 -0.18
C ASN A 63 -10.98 21.82 0.37
N GLU A 64 -10.16 22.36 1.29
CA GLU A 64 -9.02 21.63 1.88
C GLU A 64 -9.44 20.49 2.83
N GLN A 65 -10.49 20.69 3.65
CA GLN A 65 -11.01 19.63 4.52
C GLN A 65 -11.57 18.43 3.74
N GLU A 66 -12.22 18.67 2.61
CA GLU A 66 -12.73 17.59 1.76
C GLU A 66 -11.58 16.82 1.13
N LEU A 67 -10.54 17.52 0.68
CA LEU A 67 -9.35 16.91 0.09
C LEU A 67 -8.62 16.01 1.08
N THR A 68 -8.43 16.46 2.32
CA THR A 68 -7.79 15.69 3.38
C THR A 68 -8.61 14.46 3.76
N THR A 69 -9.94 14.60 3.83
CA THR A 69 -10.86 13.48 4.10
C THR A 69 -10.81 12.44 2.97
N ALA A 70 -10.90 12.86 1.72
CA ALA A 70 -10.81 11.99 0.54
C ALA A 70 -9.47 11.24 0.50
N ALA A 71 -8.39 11.93 0.82
CA ALA A 71 -7.06 11.35 0.96
C ALA A 71 -6.99 10.24 2.01
N ASN A 72 -7.54 10.49 3.20
CA ASN A 72 -7.55 9.50 4.28
C ASN A 72 -8.39 8.27 3.89
N ASN A 73 -9.56 8.48 3.29
CA ASN A 73 -10.43 7.40 2.81
C ASN A 73 -9.74 6.55 1.75
N ALA A 74 -9.05 7.19 0.79
CA ALA A 74 -8.32 6.48 -0.24
C ALA A 74 -7.13 5.68 0.35
N ALA A 75 -6.40 6.22 1.34
CA ALA A 75 -5.35 5.47 2.02
C ALA A 75 -5.90 4.23 2.76
N VAL A 76 -7.05 4.35 3.43
CA VAL A 76 -7.74 3.22 4.08
C VAL A 76 -8.18 2.18 3.06
N PHE A 77 -8.76 2.60 1.94
CA PHE A 77 -9.19 1.70 0.87
C PHE A 77 -8.02 0.91 0.28
N LEU A 78 -6.90 1.57 -0.03
CA LEU A 78 -5.70 0.92 -0.55
C LEU A 78 -5.15 -0.12 0.43
N ARG A 79 -5.10 0.21 1.71
CA ARG A 79 -4.73 -0.75 2.76
C ARG A 79 -5.67 -1.96 2.79
N ALA A 80 -6.99 -1.74 2.71
CA ALA A 80 -7.98 -2.81 2.68
C ALA A 80 -7.84 -3.71 1.44
N GLN A 81 -7.54 -3.14 0.28
CA GLN A 81 -7.27 -3.89 -0.95
C GLN A 81 -6.05 -4.81 -0.82
N ARG A 82 -4.97 -4.34 -0.15
CA ARG A 82 -3.81 -5.19 0.12
C ARG A 82 -4.19 -6.36 1.03
N LEU A 83 -4.87 -6.09 2.13
CA LEU A 83 -5.31 -7.14 3.06
C LEU A 83 -6.24 -8.15 2.38
N HIS A 84 -7.15 -7.68 1.53
CA HIS A 84 -8.02 -8.54 0.74
C HIS A 84 -7.23 -9.50 -0.14
N ARG A 85 -6.22 -9.00 -0.86
CA ARG A 85 -5.32 -9.83 -1.69
C ARG A 85 -4.59 -10.89 -0.84
N GLU A 86 -4.02 -10.48 0.29
CA GLU A 86 -3.32 -11.41 1.21
C GLU A 86 -4.24 -12.47 1.81
N LEU A 87 -5.51 -12.15 2.03
CA LEU A 87 -6.51 -13.11 2.50
C LEU A 87 -6.91 -14.09 1.39
N LEU A 88 -7.11 -13.61 0.17
CA LEU A 88 -7.39 -14.46 -0.97
C LEU A 88 -6.27 -15.47 -1.23
N GLU A 89 -5.01 -15.01 -1.24
CA GLU A 89 -3.85 -15.88 -1.46
C GLU A 89 -3.72 -16.98 -0.41
N ARG A 90 -4.04 -16.68 0.86
CA ARG A 90 -3.94 -17.65 1.96
C ARG A 90 -5.08 -18.64 2.03
N TYR A 91 -6.31 -18.17 1.86
CA TYR A 91 -7.51 -18.98 2.10
C TYR A 91 -8.13 -19.53 0.83
N ASN A 92 -7.83 -18.94 -0.34
CA ASN A 92 -8.32 -19.40 -1.62
C ASN A 92 -7.22 -19.35 -2.71
N PRO A 93 -6.17 -20.17 -2.57
CA PRO A 93 -5.05 -20.18 -3.51
C PRO A 93 -5.45 -20.64 -4.93
N THR A 94 -6.59 -21.32 -5.06
CA THR A 94 -7.08 -21.82 -6.36
C THR A 94 -7.97 -20.83 -7.10
N ILE A 95 -8.23 -19.64 -6.54
CA ILE A 95 -9.19 -18.66 -7.11
C ILE A 95 -8.81 -18.14 -8.49
N ASN A 96 -7.51 -18.09 -8.80
CA ASN A 96 -7.00 -17.60 -10.07
C ASN A 96 -6.68 -18.73 -11.06
N LEU A 97 -6.93 -19.99 -10.70
CA LEU A 97 -6.70 -21.13 -11.57
C LEU A 97 -7.80 -21.21 -12.63
N THR A 98 -7.41 -21.59 -13.84
CA THR A 98 -8.36 -22.03 -14.86
C THR A 98 -9.06 -23.32 -14.42
N SER A 99 -10.18 -23.66 -15.07
CA SER A 99 -10.91 -24.90 -14.75
C SER A 99 -10.04 -26.15 -14.85
N GLU A 100 -9.13 -26.18 -15.83
CA GLU A 100 -8.19 -27.27 -16.06
C GLU A 100 -7.14 -27.36 -14.96
N GLU A 101 -6.50 -26.23 -14.61
CA GLU A 101 -5.55 -26.15 -13.50
C GLU A 101 -6.21 -26.49 -12.16
N HIS A 102 -7.47 -26.11 -11.97
CA HIS A 102 -8.24 -26.45 -10.78
C HIS A 102 -8.52 -27.96 -10.70
N LEU A 103 -8.90 -28.58 -11.82
CA LEU A 103 -9.10 -30.02 -11.92
C LEU A 103 -7.79 -30.76 -11.63
N ALA A 104 -6.67 -30.31 -12.21
CA ALA A 104 -5.35 -30.87 -11.97
C ALA A 104 -4.94 -30.73 -10.50
N ALA A 105 -5.09 -29.55 -9.91
CA ALA A 105 -4.79 -29.31 -8.49
C ALA A 105 -5.63 -30.21 -7.57
N THR A 106 -6.89 -30.45 -7.91
CA THR A 106 -7.78 -31.34 -7.15
C THR A 106 -7.38 -32.80 -7.31
N ALA A 107 -7.08 -33.24 -8.54
CA ALA A 107 -6.55 -34.58 -8.83
C ALA A 107 -5.27 -34.83 -8.03
N HIS A 108 -4.34 -33.88 -8.03
CA HIS A 108 -3.09 -33.97 -7.27
C HIS A 108 -3.30 -34.12 -5.76
N ARG A 109 -4.32 -33.44 -5.18
CA ARG A 109 -4.65 -33.57 -3.75
C ARG A 109 -5.08 -34.98 -3.37
N VAL A 110 -5.65 -35.75 -4.30
CA VAL A 110 -6.06 -37.15 -4.09
C VAL A 110 -5.04 -38.17 -4.63
N GLY A 111 -3.86 -37.72 -5.07
CA GLY A 111 -2.82 -38.58 -5.63
C GLY A 111 -3.09 -39.02 -7.08
N LEU A 112 -4.06 -38.40 -7.77
CA LEU A 112 -4.36 -38.65 -9.17
C LEU A 112 -3.59 -37.65 -10.06
N ARG A 113 -3.08 -38.10 -11.21
CA ARG A 113 -2.54 -37.22 -12.25
C ARG A 113 -3.48 -37.25 -13.44
N LEU A 114 -3.92 -36.08 -13.88
CA LEU A 114 -4.58 -35.95 -15.17
C LEU A 114 -3.51 -36.17 -16.24
N THR A 115 -3.81 -37.05 -17.19
CA THR A 115 -3.03 -37.19 -18.41
C THR A 115 -3.57 -36.21 -19.42
N ASP A 116 -2.69 -35.43 -20.03
CA ASP A 116 -3.05 -34.62 -21.18
C ASP A 116 -3.33 -35.62 -22.32
N GLU A 117 -4.59 -35.75 -22.73
CA GLU A 117 -4.96 -36.57 -23.89
C GLU A 117 -4.43 -35.87 -25.16
N GLU A 118 -3.77 -36.63 -26.04
CA GLU A 118 -3.12 -36.19 -27.30
C GLU A 118 -4.04 -35.44 -28.27
#